data_AF-A0A2D6P987-F1
#
_entry.id   AF-A0A2D6P987-F1
#
_cell.length_a   1.000
_cell.length_b   1.000
_cell.length_c   1.000
_cell.angle_alpha   90.00
_cell.angle_beta   90.00
_cell.angle_gamma   90.00
#
_symmetry.space_group_name_H-M   'P 1'
#
loop_
_entity.id
_entity.type
_entity.pdbx_description
1 polymer ?
#
loop_
_entity_poly.entity_id
_entity_poly.type
_entity_poly.pdbx_seq_one_letter_code
_entity_poly.pdbx_strand_id
1 'polypeptide(L)'
;MAEKTCPDYNRFGNTTGELVLDTVDKRNNKMAIMIRRIFPSTFKRAHYIGLQMDGALDGAVNVSAPSVFNVRCGEKPVDGVSAITYAENGDIILFAPRGRIRIMARDIDLIAEGNGTTTGFVNIHSNSVIDMKTSEMKVNADDRIGLAAETKINLNSTGEVKVSSGNLKIVEAPDVSPLTSPLGSGANSIVQFGEGLAKLIESLLT
;
A
#
# COMPACT_ATOMS: atom_id res chain seq x y z
N MET A 1 -12.64 39.05 -10.47
CA MET A 1 -13.57 38.71 -9.37
C MET A 1 -13.60 39.88 -8.42
N ALA A 2 -14.78 40.31 -7.97
CA ALA A 2 -14.90 41.32 -6.93
C ALA A 2 -14.22 40.83 -5.64
N GLU A 3 -13.57 41.74 -4.93
CA GLU A 3 -12.98 41.48 -3.62
C GLU A 3 -14.10 41.20 -2.62
N LYS A 4 -14.03 40.06 -1.92
CA LYS A 4 -15.07 39.68 -0.95
C LYS A 4 -14.95 40.56 0.28
N THR A 5 -16.05 41.19 0.67
CA THR A 5 -16.12 42.01 1.88
C THR A 5 -16.35 41.14 3.11
N CYS A 6 -15.57 41.37 4.17
CA CYS A 6 -15.73 40.75 5.49
C CYS A 6 -16.37 41.75 6.46
N PRO A 7 -17.71 41.77 6.58
CA PRO A 7 -18.41 42.74 7.41
C PRO A 7 -18.09 42.57 8.91
N ASP A 8 -17.79 41.36 9.38
CA ASP A 8 -17.60 41.05 10.81
C ASP A 8 -16.12 40.78 11.16
N TYR A 9 -15.21 41.37 10.37
CA TYR A 9 -13.77 41.18 10.55
C TYR A 9 -13.32 41.59 11.94
N ASN A 10 -12.76 40.64 12.69
CA ASN A 10 -12.15 40.89 13.99
C ASN A 10 -10.79 40.20 14.07
N ARG A 11 -9.79 40.91 14.63
CA ARG A 11 -8.43 40.40 14.76
C ARG A 11 -7.99 40.50 16.22
N PHE A 12 -7.70 39.36 16.81
CA PHE A 12 -7.15 39.24 18.16
C PHE A 12 -5.75 38.65 18.07
N GLY A 13 -4.73 39.44 18.34
CA GLY A 13 -3.35 38.96 18.24
C GLY A 13 -2.32 39.94 18.73
N ASN A 14 -1.08 39.48 18.75
CA ASN A 14 0.10 40.26 19.12
C ASN A 14 1.17 40.10 18.03
N THR A 15 2.44 40.37 18.36
CA THR A 15 3.56 40.20 17.41
C THR A 15 3.87 38.74 17.08
N THR A 16 3.29 37.78 17.81
CA THR A 16 3.67 36.36 17.77
C THR A 16 2.64 35.48 17.08
N GLY A 17 1.36 35.74 17.31
CA GLY A 17 0.24 35.01 16.72
C GLY A 17 -1.07 35.79 16.77
N GLU A 18 -2.02 35.33 15.97
CA GLU A 18 -3.38 35.89 15.94
C GLU A 18 -4.44 34.86 15.64
N LEU A 19 -5.63 35.18 16.12
CA LEU A 19 -6.92 34.68 15.75
C LEU A 19 -7.62 35.77 14.92
N VAL A 20 -8.04 35.43 13.70
CA VAL A 20 -8.81 36.32 12.83
C VAL A 20 -10.16 35.70 12.56
N LEU A 21 -11.22 36.43 12.85
CA LEU A 21 -12.60 36.10 12.52
C LEU A 21 -13.00 36.80 11.23
N ASP A 22 -13.80 36.12 10.41
CA ASP A 22 -14.33 36.61 9.14
C ASP A 22 -13.25 37.29 8.28
N THR A 23 -12.40 36.48 7.64
CA THR A 23 -11.30 36.98 6.80
C THR A 23 -11.26 36.30 5.44
N VAL A 24 -10.48 36.85 4.52
CA VAL A 24 -10.30 36.29 3.19
C VAL A 24 -8.85 35.83 3.05
N ASP A 25 -8.64 34.57 2.64
CA ASP A 25 -7.30 34.08 2.31
C ASP A 25 -6.81 34.68 0.97
N LYS A 26 -5.50 34.59 0.68
CA LYS A 26 -4.86 35.05 -0.56
C LYS A 26 -5.49 34.51 -1.85
N ARG A 27 -6.29 33.45 -1.75
CA ARG A 27 -7.04 32.83 -2.86
C ARG A 27 -8.46 33.40 -3.05
N ASN A 28 -8.82 34.46 -2.31
CA ASN A 28 -10.15 35.05 -2.29
C ASN A 28 -11.25 34.09 -1.75
N ASN A 29 -10.87 33.19 -0.84
CA ASN A 29 -11.79 32.28 -0.14
C ASN A 29 -12.10 32.83 1.24
N LYS A 30 -13.38 32.81 1.63
CA LYS A 30 -13.83 33.28 2.94
C LYS A 30 -13.49 32.24 4.00
N MET A 31 -12.95 32.71 5.12
CA MET A 31 -12.56 31.91 6.28
C MET A 31 -13.36 32.41 7.49
N ALA A 32 -14.05 31.50 8.18
CA ALA A 32 -14.80 31.83 9.40
C ALA A 32 -13.84 32.27 10.51
N ILE A 33 -12.80 31.45 10.71
CA ILE A 33 -11.80 31.59 11.75
C ILE A 33 -10.47 31.16 11.17
N MET A 34 -9.42 31.94 11.42
CA MET A 34 -8.04 31.59 11.11
C MET A 34 -7.17 31.81 12.34
N ILE A 35 -6.53 30.74 12.80
CA ILE A 35 -5.49 30.80 13.83
C ILE A 35 -4.15 30.72 13.11
N ARG A 36 -3.31 31.74 13.20
CA ARG A 36 -2.02 31.78 12.46
C ARG A 36 -0.88 32.37 13.26
N ARG A 37 0.33 31.96 12.88
CA ARG A 37 1.59 32.54 13.36
C ARG A 37 2.01 33.74 12.48
N ILE A 38 2.42 34.86 13.09
CA ILE A 38 2.66 36.15 12.39
C ILE A 38 4.14 36.45 12.14
N PHE A 39 5.07 35.83 12.86
CA PHE A 39 6.52 36.12 12.75
C PHE A 39 7.07 36.00 11.32
N PRO A 40 8.20 36.68 10.99
CA PRO A 40 8.95 36.41 9.78
C PRO A 40 9.29 34.92 9.72
N SER A 41 8.56 34.25 8.85
CA SER A 41 8.65 32.82 8.65
C SER A 41 9.79 32.54 7.69
N THR A 42 10.76 31.70 8.08
CA THR A 42 11.74 31.12 7.15
C THR A 42 11.05 30.20 6.12
N PHE A 43 9.79 29.84 6.35
CA PHE A 43 9.00 28.99 5.48
C PHE A 43 8.21 29.82 4.46
N LYS A 44 8.18 29.33 3.21
CA LYS A 44 7.38 29.90 2.13
C LYS A 44 5.86 29.73 2.31
N ARG A 45 5.44 28.77 3.14
CA ARG A 45 4.02 28.47 3.44
C ARG A 45 3.65 29.04 4.81
N ALA A 46 2.43 29.54 4.93
CA ALA A 46 1.89 30.03 6.20
C ALA A 46 1.64 28.87 7.18
N HIS A 47 1.88 29.10 8.47
CA HIS A 47 1.51 28.16 9.53
C HIS A 47 0.18 28.60 10.12
N TYR A 48 -0.89 27.83 9.86
CA TYR A 48 -2.23 28.17 10.32
C TYR A 48 -3.16 26.96 10.41
N ILE A 49 -4.25 27.16 11.15
CA ILE A 49 -5.47 26.34 11.10
C ILE A 49 -6.61 27.28 10.69
N GLY A 50 -7.37 26.92 9.66
CA GLY A 50 -8.43 27.76 9.12
C GLY A 50 -9.70 26.99 8.81
N LEU A 51 -10.84 27.54 9.21
CA LEU A 51 -12.18 27.05 8.88
C LEU A 51 -12.68 27.77 7.63
N GLN A 52 -12.72 27.08 6.50
CA GLN A 52 -13.11 27.66 5.21
C GLN A 52 -14.64 27.58 5.03
N MET A 53 -15.25 28.68 4.56
CA MET A 53 -16.72 28.80 4.37
C MET A 53 -17.13 29.04 2.92
N ASP A 54 -16.20 28.94 1.97
CA ASP A 54 -16.47 29.26 0.57
C ASP A 54 -15.43 28.62 -0.35
N GLY A 55 -15.73 28.54 -1.64
CA GLY A 55 -14.88 27.93 -2.67
C GLY A 55 -14.97 26.42 -2.70
N ALA A 56 -14.05 25.77 -3.42
CA ALA A 56 -14.07 24.32 -3.62
C ALA A 56 -13.83 23.48 -2.34
N LEU A 57 -13.43 24.12 -1.25
CA LEU A 57 -13.20 23.49 0.07
C LEU A 57 -14.11 24.13 1.13
N ASP A 58 -15.33 24.52 0.74
CA ASP A 58 -16.33 24.98 1.70
C ASP A 58 -16.60 23.88 2.76
N GLY A 59 -16.66 24.29 4.04
CA GLY A 59 -16.77 23.40 5.19
C GLY A 59 -15.47 22.70 5.60
N ALA A 60 -14.36 22.92 4.89
CA ALA A 60 -13.10 22.24 5.21
C ALA A 60 -12.33 22.90 6.37
N VAL A 61 -11.66 22.05 7.16
CA VAL A 61 -10.62 22.47 8.11
C VAL A 61 -9.25 22.33 7.44
N ASN A 62 -8.61 23.46 7.18
CA ASN A 62 -7.28 23.50 6.58
C ASN A 62 -6.22 23.63 7.67
N VAL A 63 -5.39 22.60 7.84
CA VAL A 63 -4.22 22.64 8.73
C VAL A 63 -2.97 22.73 7.89
N SER A 64 -2.22 23.82 8.02
CA SER A 64 -0.94 24.00 7.35
C SER A 64 0.18 24.08 8.39
N ALA A 65 1.00 23.03 8.47
CA ALA A 65 2.16 22.95 9.34
C ALA A 65 3.44 22.89 8.47
N PRO A 66 4.18 23.99 8.27
CA PRO A 66 5.34 24.03 7.36
C PRO A 66 6.52 23.14 7.75
N SER A 67 6.56 22.67 8.99
CA SER A 67 7.62 21.81 9.51
C SER A 67 7.04 20.45 9.93
N VAL A 68 6.67 20.30 11.21
CA VAL A 68 6.15 19.04 11.75
C VAL A 68 4.70 19.23 12.19
N PHE A 69 3.82 18.35 11.70
CA PHE A 69 2.50 18.13 12.29
C PHE A 69 2.59 16.90 13.19
N ASN A 70 2.38 17.08 14.50
CA ASN A 70 2.45 16.01 15.48
C ASN A 70 1.14 15.95 16.25
N VAL A 71 0.45 14.81 16.16
CA VAL A 71 -0.76 14.53 16.93
C VAL A 71 -0.40 13.48 17.98
N ARG A 72 -0.36 13.92 19.24
CA ARG A 72 -0.21 13.02 20.39
C ARG A 72 -1.55 12.91 21.08
N CYS A 73 -2.00 11.69 21.33
CA CYS A 73 -3.28 11.39 21.93
C CYS A 73 -3.17 10.09 22.73
N GLY A 74 -4.09 9.87 23.69
CA GLY A 74 -4.11 8.65 24.49
C GLY A 74 -3.02 8.55 25.55
N GLU A 75 -2.77 9.62 26.34
CA GLU A 75 -1.81 9.58 27.46
C GLU A 75 -2.29 8.70 28.64
N LYS A 76 -3.61 8.50 28.79
CA LYS A 76 -4.18 7.52 29.73
C LYS A 76 -5.46 6.86 29.17
N PRO A 77 -5.37 6.01 28.14
CA PRO A 77 -6.49 5.25 27.62
C PRO A 77 -6.57 3.93 28.39
N VAL A 78 -7.55 3.81 29.27
CA VAL A 78 -7.59 2.68 30.22
C VAL A 78 -8.07 1.40 29.57
N ASP A 79 -8.89 1.48 28.51
CA ASP A 79 -9.32 0.36 27.63
C ASP A 79 -10.14 0.93 26.45
N GLY A 80 -9.60 1.90 25.69
CA GLY A 80 -10.41 2.67 24.73
C GLY A 80 -9.66 3.21 23.51
N VAL A 81 -10.44 3.55 22.48
CA VAL A 81 -9.94 4.13 21.24
C VAL A 81 -9.33 5.51 21.51
N SER A 82 -8.04 5.66 21.23
CA SER A 82 -7.29 6.90 21.50
C SER A 82 -7.32 7.90 20.34
N ALA A 83 -7.54 7.42 19.11
CA ALA A 83 -7.63 8.23 17.91
C ALA A 83 -8.51 7.52 16.88
N ILE A 84 -9.31 8.29 16.14
CA ILE A 84 -10.09 7.83 14.99
C ILE A 84 -9.88 8.82 13.86
N THR A 85 -9.46 8.29 12.70
CA THR A 85 -9.52 9.01 11.43
C THR A 85 -10.63 8.36 10.61
N TYR A 86 -11.79 9.01 10.57
CA TYR A 86 -12.98 8.48 9.89
C TYR A 86 -13.41 9.44 8.78
N ALA A 87 -13.64 8.89 7.60
CA ALA A 87 -14.25 9.59 6.48
C ALA A 87 -15.56 8.87 6.16
N GLU A 88 -16.69 9.57 6.36
CA GLU A 88 -18.03 9.02 6.07
C GLU A 88 -18.24 8.85 4.57
N ASN A 89 -17.71 9.78 3.78
CA ASN A 89 -17.76 9.76 2.32
C ASN A 89 -16.41 10.21 1.76
N GLY A 90 -15.90 9.47 0.77
CA GLY A 90 -14.65 9.77 0.07
C GLY A 90 -13.43 9.04 0.64
N ASP A 91 -12.26 9.37 0.09
CA ASP A 91 -11.02 8.64 0.33
C ASP A 91 -10.17 9.26 1.45
N ILE A 92 -9.51 8.41 2.25
CA ILE A 92 -8.43 8.82 3.14
C ILE A 92 -7.11 8.59 2.41
N ILE A 93 -6.36 9.67 2.16
CA ILE A 93 -5.09 9.61 1.43
C ILE A 93 -3.92 9.84 2.39
N LEU A 94 -3.08 8.82 2.57
CA LEU A 94 -1.78 8.93 3.26
C LEU A 94 -0.67 9.03 2.22
N PHE A 95 -0.19 10.25 1.95
CA PHE A 95 0.77 10.50 0.87
C PHE A 95 2.02 11.26 1.34
N ALA A 96 3.19 10.70 1.06
CA ALA A 96 4.50 11.26 1.43
C ALA A 96 5.44 11.30 0.21
N PRO A 97 5.34 12.30 -0.68
CA PRO A 97 6.00 12.30 -2.01
C PRO A 97 7.53 12.23 -1.99
N ARG A 98 8.15 12.66 -0.89
CA ARG A 98 9.61 12.64 -0.68
C ARG A 98 9.96 12.04 0.68
N GLY A 99 9.07 11.23 1.22
CA GLY A 99 9.18 10.71 2.57
C GLY A 99 8.93 9.21 2.61
N ARG A 100 8.86 8.69 3.82
CA ARG A 100 8.51 7.31 4.11
C ARG A 100 7.29 7.28 5.00
N ILE A 101 6.34 6.42 4.67
CA ILE A 101 5.25 6.05 5.57
C ILE A 101 5.72 4.83 6.36
N ARG A 102 5.51 4.86 7.68
CA ARG A 102 5.88 3.78 8.60
C ARG A 102 4.71 3.57 9.56
N ILE A 103 4.11 2.39 9.46
CA ILE A 103 3.01 1.95 10.31
C ILE A 103 3.60 0.91 11.28
N MET A 104 3.49 1.17 12.57
CA MET A 104 4.05 0.32 13.63
C MET A 104 3.01 0.23 14.73
N ALA A 105 2.61 -0.99 15.07
CA ALA A 105 1.74 -1.29 16.18
C ALA A 105 2.06 -2.70 16.70
N ARG A 106 1.47 -3.06 17.85
CA ARG A 106 1.52 -4.44 18.34
C ARG A 106 0.80 -5.38 17.38
N ASP A 107 -0.39 -4.96 16.95
CA ASP A 107 -1.27 -5.68 16.02
C ASP A 107 -1.73 -4.69 14.94
N ILE A 108 -1.80 -5.14 13.68
CA ILE A 108 -2.24 -4.32 12.52
C ILE A 108 -3.20 -5.16 11.68
N ASP A 109 -4.43 -4.68 11.53
CA ASP A 109 -5.44 -5.27 10.65
C ASP A 109 -5.65 -4.37 9.43
N LEU A 110 -5.52 -4.95 8.23
CA LEU A 110 -5.83 -4.30 6.96
C LEU A 110 -7.03 -5.01 6.34
N ILE A 111 -8.21 -4.45 6.54
CA ILE A 111 -9.48 -5.04 6.13
C ILE A 111 -10.10 -4.14 5.06
N ALA A 112 -10.43 -4.72 3.91
CA ALA A 112 -11.20 -4.07 2.86
C ALA A 112 -12.44 -4.91 2.59
N GLU A 113 -13.61 -4.32 2.86
CA GLU A 113 -14.89 -4.94 2.58
C GLU A 113 -15.51 -4.25 1.37
N GLY A 114 -15.93 -5.07 0.41
CA GLY A 114 -16.53 -4.62 -0.83
C GLY A 114 -17.89 -5.26 -1.04
N ASN A 115 -18.77 -4.54 -1.71
CA ASN A 115 -20.02 -5.11 -2.19
C ASN A 115 -19.75 -5.82 -3.53
N GLY A 116 -19.62 -7.15 -3.47
CA GLY A 116 -19.44 -8.00 -4.65
C GLY A 116 -18.00 -8.08 -5.16
N THR A 117 -17.82 -8.23 -6.47
CA THR A 117 -16.52 -8.53 -7.09
C THR A 117 -15.75 -7.31 -7.60
N THR A 118 -16.29 -6.10 -7.41
CA THR A 118 -15.76 -4.86 -7.99
C THR A 118 -15.16 -3.91 -6.95
N THR A 119 -15.25 -4.25 -5.67
CA THR A 119 -14.77 -3.42 -4.54
C THR A 119 -14.17 -4.32 -3.45
N GLY A 120 -13.53 -3.74 -2.44
CA GLY A 120 -12.94 -4.52 -1.32
C GLY A 120 -11.52 -5.04 -1.57
N PHE A 121 -10.75 -4.37 -2.43
CA PHE A 121 -9.40 -4.81 -2.75
C PHE A 121 -8.36 -4.22 -1.80
N VAL A 122 -7.40 -5.06 -1.39
CA VAL A 122 -6.13 -4.61 -0.81
C VAL A 122 -5.03 -4.81 -1.84
N ASN A 123 -4.63 -3.72 -2.51
CA ASN A 123 -3.58 -3.75 -3.53
C ASN A 123 -2.23 -3.33 -2.94
N ILE A 124 -1.20 -4.18 -3.09
CA ILE A 124 0.16 -3.89 -2.66
C ILE A 124 1.06 -3.85 -3.91
N HIS A 125 1.56 -2.66 -4.25
CA HIS A 125 2.43 -2.45 -5.41
C HIS A 125 3.73 -1.77 -4.98
N SER A 126 4.86 -2.34 -5.39
CA SER A 126 6.20 -1.82 -5.16
C SER A 126 7.00 -1.93 -6.45
N ASN A 127 7.81 -0.92 -6.75
CA ASN A 127 8.68 -0.91 -7.92
C ASN A 127 9.96 -1.75 -7.74
N SER A 128 10.30 -2.08 -6.50
CA SER A 128 11.58 -2.73 -6.17
C SER A 128 11.35 -4.05 -5.45
N VAL A 129 10.91 -4.02 -4.20
CA VAL A 129 10.76 -5.22 -3.37
C VAL A 129 9.54 -5.09 -2.47
N ILE A 130 8.88 -6.23 -2.24
CA ILE A 130 7.94 -6.46 -1.13
C ILE A 130 8.56 -7.57 -0.28
N ASP A 131 8.87 -7.29 0.99
CA ASP A 131 9.45 -8.25 1.93
C ASP A 131 8.44 -8.57 3.03
N MET A 132 8.13 -9.86 3.22
CA MET A 132 7.15 -10.35 4.19
C MET A 132 7.83 -11.41 5.08
N LYS A 133 8.04 -11.06 6.35
CA LYS A 133 8.68 -11.91 7.34
C LYS A 133 7.77 -12.15 8.54
N THR A 134 7.44 -13.40 8.79
CA THR A 134 6.57 -13.86 9.88
C THR A 134 6.97 -15.28 10.28
N SER A 135 6.55 -15.75 11.45
CA SER A 135 6.69 -17.17 11.83
C SER A 135 5.76 -18.08 11.03
N GLU A 136 4.54 -17.61 10.74
CA GLU A 136 3.53 -18.33 9.97
C GLU A 136 2.82 -17.36 9.02
N MET A 137 2.62 -17.78 7.77
CA MET A 137 1.86 -17.07 6.75
C MET A 137 0.74 -17.99 6.24
N LYS A 138 -0.52 -17.55 6.35
CA LYS A 138 -1.69 -18.26 5.83
C LYS A 138 -2.31 -17.44 4.71
N VAL A 139 -2.55 -18.08 3.56
CA VAL A 139 -3.24 -17.48 2.42
C VAL A 139 -4.37 -18.40 2.03
N ASN A 140 -5.60 -17.93 2.20
CA ASN A 140 -6.81 -18.65 1.84
C ASN A 140 -7.60 -17.81 0.83
N ALA A 141 -8.10 -18.43 -0.22
CA ALA A 141 -9.00 -17.80 -1.19
C ALA A 141 -10.05 -18.82 -1.61
N ASP A 142 -11.29 -18.37 -1.77
CA ASP A 142 -12.42 -19.24 -2.09
C ASP A 142 -12.42 -19.73 -3.55
N ASP A 143 -11.90 -18.91 -4.47
CA ASP A 143 -11.85 -19.23 -5.90
C ASP A 143 -10.44 -19.66 -6.33
N ARG A 144 -9.45 -18.75 -6.25
CA ARG A 144 -8.11 -19.00 -6.79
C ARG A 144 -7.01 -18.24 -6.07
N ILE A 145 -5.83 -18.85 -6.04
CA ILE A 145 -4.55 -18.21 -5.70
C ILE A 145 -3.63 -18.35 -6.92
N GLY A 146 -3.06 -17.23 -7.39
CA GLY A 146 -2.14 -17.20 -8.52
C GLY A 146 -0.77 -16.65 -8.11
N LEU A 147 0.30 -17.35 -8.48
CA LEU A 147 1.68 -16.89 -8.31
C LEU A 147 2.35 -16.91 -9.69
N ALA A 148 2.85 -15.76 -10.14
CA ALA A 148 3.51 -15.61 -11.43
C ALA A 148 4.74 -14.71 -11.27
N ALA A 149 5.85 -15.11 -11.89
CA ALA A 149 7.06 -14.30 -12.01
C ALA A 149 7.62 -14.47 -13.42
N GLU A 150 8.22 -13.42 -13.97
CA GLU A 150 8.82 -13.44 -15.31
C GLU A 150 10.00 -14.40 -15.39
N THR A 151 10.83 -14.42 -14.34
CA THR A 151 12.06 -15.21 -14.32
C THR A 151 11.90 -16.49 -13.51
N LYS A 152 11.69 -16.38 -12.19
CA LYS A 152 11.70 -17.55 -11.29
C LYS A 152 10.76 -17.37 -10.12
N ILE A 153 10.10 -18.46 -9.75
CA ILE A 153 9.48 -18.65 -8.44
C ILE A 153 10.30 -19.74 -7.74
N ASN A 154 10.78 -19.45 -6.53
CA ASN A 154 11.57 -20.39 -5.76
C ASN A 154 10.83 -20.76 -4.47
N LEU A 155 10.54 -22.05 -4.28
CA LEU A 155 9.86 -22.61 -3.11
C LEU A 155 10.85 -23.52 -2.38
N ASN A 156 11.45 -23.00 -1.31
CA ASN A 156 12.40 -23.77 -0.48
C ASN A 156 11.79 -23.99 0.91
N SER A 157 11.79 -25.24 1.36
CA SER A 157 11.46 -25.62 2.74
C SER A 157 12.56 -26.53 3.26
N THR A 158 12.98 -26.31 4.50
CA THR A 158 13.97 -27.17 5.18
C THR A 158 13.35 -28.49 5.65
N GLY A 159 12.05 -28.50 5.91
CA GLY A 159 11.29 -29.69 6.27
C GLY A 159 10.65 -30.30 5.03
N GLU A 160 9.39 -29.95 4.80
CA GLU A 160 8.58 -30.55 3.73
C GLU A 160 7.86 -29.49 2.91
N VAL A 161 7.62 -29.79 1.62
CA VAL A 161 6.68 -29.08 0.76
C VAL A 161 5.61 -30.08 0.34
N LYS A 162 4.36 -29.87 0.76
CA LYS A 162 3.23 -30.73 0.42
C LYS A 162 2.26 -30.00 -0.48
N VAL A 163 2.00 -30.56 -1.66
CA VAL A 163 0.93 -30.12 -2.56
C VAL A 163 -0.15 -31.18 -2.55
N SER A 164 -1.34 -30.83 -2.07
CA SER A 164 -2.51 -31.71 -2.10
C SER A 164 -3.52 -31.11 -3.07
N SER A 165 -3.66 -31.74 -4.23
CA SER A 165 -4.62 -31.32 -5.26
C SER A 165 -5.27 -32.54 -5.90
N GLY A 166 -6.51 -32.37 -6.39
CA GLY A 166 -7.17 -33.42 -7.18
C GLY A 166 -6.40 -33.74 -8.47
N ASN A 167 -5.89 -32.70 -9.12
CA ASN A 167 -5.03 -32.79 -10.30
C ASN A 167 -3.80 -31.89 -10.12
N LEU A 168 -2.61 -32.38 -10.47
CA LEU A 168 -1.38 -31.59 -10.56
C LEU A 168 -0.85 -31.69 -12.00
N LYS A 169 -0.75 -30.56 -12.69
CA LYS A 169 -0.19 -30.49 -14.04
C LYS A 169 1.05 -29.60 -14.02
N ILE A 170 2.18 -30.20 -14.37
CA ILE A 170 3.43 -29.48 -14.60
C ILE A 170 3.60 -29.40 -16.12
N VAL A 171 3.79 -28.20 -16.64
CA VAL A 171 4.06 -27.96 -18.06
C VAL A 171 5.39 -27.25 -18.13
N GLU A 172 6.39 -27.95 -18.64
CA GLU A 172 7.72 -27.40 -18.88
C GLU A 172 7.77 -26.88 -20.32
N ALA A 173 8.54 -25.81 -20.55
CA ALA A 173 8.93 -25.44 -21.90
C ALA A 173 9.84 -26.54 -22.47
N PRO A 174 9.87 -26.77 -23.79
CA PRO A 174 10.79 -27.72 -24.40
C PRO A 174 12.23 -27.19 -24.30
N ASP A 175 12.93 -27.50 -23.21
CA ASP A 175 14.39 -27.38 -23.14
C ASP A 175 15.01 -28.55 -23.90
N VAL A 176 15.11 -28.39 -25.22
CA VAL A 176 15.87 -29.28 -26.09
C VAL A 176 17.35 -28.88 -25.99
N SER A 177 18.02 -29.29 -24.92
CA SER A 177 19.49 -29.35 -24.90
C SER A 177 19.94 -30.71 -25.45
N PRO A 178 20.55 -30.80 -26.65
CA PRO A 178 20.92 -32.09 -27.22
C PRO A 178 22.19 -32.73 -26.60
N LEU A 179 22.77 -32.15 -25.53
CA LEU A 179 24.20 -32.34 -25.26
C LEU A 179 24.60 -32.79 -23.86
N THR A 180 23.69 -33.02 -22.91
CA THR A 180 24.12 -33.41 -21.55
C THR A 180 23.33 -34.55 -20.88
N SER A 181 22.46 -35.28 -21.60
CA SER A 181 21.95 -36.56 -21.09
C SER A 181 21.86 -37.59 -22.22
N PRO A 182 22.65 -38.69 -22.18
CA PRO A 182 22.44 -39.83 -23.08
C PRO A 182 21.13 -40.59 -22.77
N LEU A 183 20.39 -40.15 -21.75
CA LEU A 183 19.05 -40.59 -21.40
C LEU A 183 18.15 -39.35 -21.35
N GLY A 184 17.69 -38.95 -22.53
CA GLY A 184 16.93 -37.72 -22.77
C GLY A 184 15.86 -37.42 -21.72
N SER A 185 15.95 -36.22 -21.16
CA SER A 185 14.85 -35.59 -20.44
C SER A 185 13.83 -35.12 -21.47
N GLY A 186 12.66 -35.75 -21.46
CA GLY A 186 11.54 -35.36 -22.32
C GLY A 186 10.68 -36.56 -22.61
N ALA A 187 9.70 -36.82 -21.74
CA ALA A 187 8.62 -37.79 -21.96
C ALA A 187 9.05 -39.09 -22.65
N ASN A 188 9.84 -39.92 -21.96
CA ASN A 188 10.09 -41.29 -22.43
C ASN A 188 8.76 -42.05 -22.39
N SER A 189 8.04 -42.07 -23.51
CA SER A 189 7.03 -43.10 -23.73
C SER A 189 7.73 -44.45 -23.54
N ILE A 190 7.03 -45.43 -22.97
CA ILE A 190 7.55 -46.78 -22.66
C ILE A 190 8.34 -47.40 -23.83
N VAL A 191 8.01 -47.00 -25.06
CA VAL A 191 8.67 -47.40 -26.30
C VAL A 191 10.14 -46.99 -26.36
N GLN A 192 10.49 -45.77 -25.94
CA GLN A 192 11.89 -45.28 -25.97
C GLN A 192 12.76 -45.95 -24.90
N PHE A 193 12.15 -46.38 -23.78
CA PHE A 193 12.83 -47.22 -22.78
C PHE A 193 13.12 -48.62 -23.33
N GLY A 194 12.17 -49.20 -24.08
CA GLY A 194 12.34 -50.50 -24.75
C GLY A 194 13.46 -50.48 -25.81
N GLU A 195 13.53 -49.43 -26.62
CA GLU A 195 14.59 -49.27 -27.62
C GLU A 195 15.97 -49.04 -27.00
N GLY A 196 16.04 -48.33 -25.87
CA GLY A 196 17.27 -48.18 -25.09
C GLY A 196 17.75 -49.51 -24.49
N LEU A 197 16.83 -50.34 -23.99
CA LEU A 197 17.15 -51.66 -23.45
C LEU A 197 17.64 -52.62 -24.55
N ALA A 198 17.02 -52.58 -25.73
CA ALA A 198 17.43 -53.40 -26.88
C ALA A 198 18.87 -53.09 -27.32
N LYS A 199 19.23 -51.80 -27.41
CA LYS A 199 20.61 -51.38 -27.73
C LYS A 199 21.63 -51.76 -26.66
N LEU A 200 21.23 -51.78 -25.38
CA LEU A 200 22.10 -52.23 -24.29
C LEU A 200 22.36 -53.75 -24.36
N ILE A 201 21.33 -54.53 -24.71
CA ILE A 201 21.44 -55.98 -24.89
C ILE A 201 22.31 -56.32 -26.10
N GLU A 202 22.15 -55.60 -27.23
CA GLU A 202 23.05 -55.75 -28.39
C GLU A 202 24.50 -55.41 -28.04
N SER A 203 24.73 -54.35 -27.25
CA SER A 203 26.08 -53.96 -26.81
C SER A 203 26.74 -54.95 -25.85
N LEU A 204 25.98 -55.84 -25.21
CA LEU A 204 26.50 -56.89 -24.31
C LEU A 204 26.74 -58.23 -25.03
N LEU A 205 26.26 -58.38 -26.28
CA LEU A 205 26.38 -59.59 -27.10
C LEU A 205 27.44 -59.50 -28.21
N THR A 206 28.11 -58.35 -28.36
CA THR A 206 29.37 -58.16 -29.12
C THR A 206 30.54 -57.91 -28.19
#